data_AF-A0A2V4C597-F1
#
_entry.id   AF-A0A2V4C597-F1
#
_cell.length_a   1.000
_cell.length_b   1.000
_cell.length_c   1.000
_cell.angle_alpha   90.00
_cell.angle_beta   90.00
_cell.angle_gamma   90.00
#
_symmetry.space_group_name_H-M   'P 1'
#
loop_
_entity.id
_entity.type
_entity.pdbx_description
1 polymer ?
#
loop_
_entity_poly.entity_id
_entity_poly.type
_entity_poly.pdbx_seq_one_letter_code
_entity_poly.pdbx_strand_id
1 'polypeptide(L)' 'MESDEKNERGKMTAEKTLQMLKDEGVEVTLEQAGMILEFLRKLANMSVYNYLNKKDEKNSRPIRESEYR' A
#
# COMPACT_ATOMS: atom_id res chain seq x y z
N MET A 1 17.85 -10.94 11.06
CA MET A 1 16.89 -9.83 11.04
C MET A 1 17.64 -8.64 10.47
N GLU A 2 17.65 -8.52 9.14
CA GLU A 2 18.32 -7.39 8.48
C GLU A 2 17.45 -6.14 8.68
N SER A 3 18.06 -5.13 9.29
CA SER A 3 17.43 -3.88 9.66
C SER A 3 16.91 -3.12 8.45
N ASP A 4 15.65 -2.69 8.53
CA ASP A 4 14.90 -1.82 7.61
C ASP A 4 15.51 -0.41 7.40
N GLU A 5 16.81 -0.22 7.69
CA GLU A 5 17.50 1.07 7.65
C GLU A 5 17.81 1.55 6.22
N LYS A 6 17.75 0.69 5.21
CA LYS A 6 18.03 1.08 3.82
C LYS A 6 16.85 1.78 3.12
N ASN A 7 15.67 1.88 3.74
CA ASN A 7 14.44 2.32 3.07
C ASN A 7 13.95 3.73 3.48
N GLU A 8 14.83 4.55 4.05
CA GLU A 8 14.46 5.90 4.54
C GLU A 8 14.54 6.98 3.44
N ARG A 9 15.41 6.80 2.44
CA ARG A 9 15.72 7.84 1.43
C ARG A 9 14.57 8.22 0.48
N GLY A 10 13.47 7.47 0.48
CA GLY A 10 12.31 7.71 -0.39
C GLY A 10 10.98 7.81 0.34
N LYS A 11 10.95 7.66 1.67
CA LYS A 11 9.69 7.71 2.42
C LYS A 11 9.16 9.13 2.46
N MET A 12 7.89 9.29 2.09
CA MET A 12 7.17 10.54 2.31
C MET A 12 7.04 10.78 3.82
N THR A 13 7.38 11.97 4.30
CA THR A 13 7.25 12.41 5.69
C THR A 13 6.00 13.30 5.86
N ALA A 14 5.52 13.45 7.09
CA ALA A 14 4.35 14.31 7.37
C ALA A 14 4.59 15.78 6.96
N GLU A 15 5.81 16.28 7.14
CA GLU A 15 6.21 17.64 6.74
C GLU A 15 6.16 17.85 5.23
N LYS A 16 6.64 16.86 4.47
CA LYS A 16 6.60 16.91 3.01
C LYS A 16 5.17 16.78 2.48
N THR A 17 4.36 15.92 3.10
CA THR A 17 2.92 15.80 2.81
C THR A 17 2.20 17.11 3.09
N LEU A 18 2.51 17.78 4.21
CA LEU A 18 1.95 19.09 4.56
C LEU A 18 2.28 20.13 3.49
N GLN A 19 3.53 20.18 3.02
CA GLN A 19 3.93 21.10 1.95
C GLN A 19 3.18 20.80 0.65
N MET A 20 3.11 19.54 0.22
CA MET A 20 2.38 19.16 -1.00
C MET A 20 0.90 19.51 -0.92
N LEU A 21 0.25 19.26 0.22
CA LEU A 21 -1.16 19.59 0.41
C LEU A 21 -1.40 21.10 0.37
N LYS A 22 -0.48 21.90 0.94
CA LYS A 22 -0.54 23.37 0.85
C LYS A 22 -0.33 23.88 -0.57
N ASP A 23 0.59 23.28 -1.33
CA ASP A 23 0.86 23.65 -2.72
C ASP A 23 -0.37 23.41 -3.62
N GLU A 24 -1.20 22.41 -3.28
CA GLU A 24 -2.50 22.11 -3.92
C GLU A 24 -3.67 22.94 -3.34
N GLY A 25 -3.40 23.89 -2.45
CA GLY A 25 -4.41 24.77 -1.86
C GLY A 25 -5.21 24.14 -0.72
N VAL A 26 -4.74 23.03 -0.13
CA VAL A 26 -5.38 22.36 1.00
C VAL A 26 -4.66 22.76 2.31
N GLU A 27 -5.31 23.60 3.11
CA GLU A 27 -4.82 23.92 4.45
C GLU A 27 -5.11 22.80 5.44
N VAL A 28 -4.04 22.18 5.94
CA VAL A 28 -4.09 21.18 7.01
C VAL A 28 -3.00 21.43 8.04
N THR A 29 -3.14 20.90 9.25
CA THR A 29 -2.08 20.89 10.26
C THR A 29 -1.07 19.77 10.00
N LEU A 30 0.10 19.84 10.64
CA LEU A 30 1.11 18.78 10.55
C LEU A 30 0.57 17.42 11.02
N GLU A 31 -0.23 17.43 12.08
CA GLU A 31 -0.88 16.22 12.61
C GLU A 31 -1.88 15.65 11.60
N GLN A 32 -2.70 16.49 10.98
CA GLN A 32 -3.63 16.08 9.92
C GLN A 32 -2.89 15.52 8.70
N ALA A 33 -1.81 16.17 8.26
CA ALA A 33 -0.97 15.67 7.17
C ALA A 33 -0.36 14.29 7.51
N GLY A 34 0.02 14.07 8.77
CA GLY A 34 0.46 12.77 9.28
C GLY A 34 -0.63 11.72 9.21
N MET A 35 -1.86 12.04 9.65
CA MET A 35 -3.01 11.13 9.58
C MET A 35 -3.39 10.77 8.13
N ILE A 36 -3.38 11.75 7.22
CA ILE A 36 -3.63 11.54 5.80
C ILE A 36 -2.58 10.60 5.20
N LEU A 37 -1.31 10.84 5.49
CA LEU A 37 -0.21 10.01 5.01
C LEU A 37 -0.35 8.55 5.50
N GLU A 38 -0.67 8.34 6.77
CA GLU A 38 -0.89 7.00 7.33
C GLU A 38 -2.11 6.31 6.72
N PHE A 39 -3.19 7.04 6.47
CA PHE A 39 -4.36 6.51 5.76
C PHE A 39 -4.01 6.04 4.34
N LEU A 40 -3.28 6.86 3.57
CA LEU A 40 -2.85 6.51 2.21
C LEU A 40 -1.91 5.31 2.18
N ARG A 41 -1.01 5.18 3.15
CA ARG A 41 -0.15 3.99 3.30
C ARG A 41 -0.96 2.72 3.50
N LYS A 42 -1.99 2.76 4.36
CA LYS A 42 -2.88 1.61 4.58
C LYS A 42 -3.63 1.22 3.30
N LEU A 43 -4.15 2.21 2.56
CA LEU A 43 -4.81 1.97 1.28
C LEU A 43 -3.86 1.34 0.24
N ALA A 44 -2.65 1.87 0.11
CA ALA A 44 -1.64 1.33 -0.80
C ALA A 44 -1.29 -0.12 -0.45
N ASN A 45 -1.03 -0.41 0.83
CA ASN A 45 -0.73 -1.76 1.30
C ASN A 45 -1.88 -2.73 1.00
N MET A 46 -3.13 -2.33 1.27
CA MET A 46 -4.30 -3.14 1.00
C MET A 46 -4.48 -3.41 -0.50
N SER A 47 -4.27 -2.40 -1.34
CA SER A 47 -4.34 -2.55 -2.81
C SER A 47 -3.27 -3.49 -3.34
N VAL A 48 -2.02 -3.35 -2.88
CA VAL A 48 -0.91 -4.23 -3.27
C VAL A 48 -1.17 -5.66 -2.79
N TYR A 49 -1.58 -5.84 -1.54
CA TYR A 49 -1.91 -7.15 -0.97
C TYR A 49 -3.00 -7.86 -1.79
N ASN A 50 -4.09 -7.16 -2.10
CA ASN A 50 -5.19 -7.70 -2.91
C ASN A 50 -4.72 -8.06 -4.33
N TYR A 51 -3.88 -7.23 -4.95
CA TYR A 51 -3.34 -7.50 -6.28
C TYR A 51 -2.43 -8.75 -6.30
N LEU A 52 -1.56 -8.90 -5.30
CA LEU A 52 -0.65 -10.03 -5.20
C LEU A 52 -1.42 -11.35 -4.96
N ASN A 53 -2.39 -11.34 -4.04
CA ASN A 53 -3.15 -12.55 -3.68
C ASN A 53 -4.20 -12.96 -4.72
N LYS A 54 -4.62 -12.03 -5.61
CA LYS A 54 -5.49 -12.37 -6.75
C LYS A 54 -4.86 -13.36 -7.74
N LYS A 55 -3.53 -13.60 -7.68
CA LYS A 55 -2.87 -14.59 -8.54
C LYS A 55 -3.07 -16.03 -8.08
N ASP A 56 -3.40 -16.27 -6.81
CA ASP A 56 -3.56 -17.62 -6.28
C ASP A 56 -4.90 -18.26 -6.71
N GLU A 57 -5.93 -17.46 -7.00
CA GLU A 57 -7.22 -17.96 -7.51
C GLU A 57 -7.13 -18.60 -8.91
N LYS A 58 -6.14 -18.21 -9.74
CA LYS A 58 -5.98 -18.80 -11.08
C LYS A 58 -5.32 -20.19 -11.08
N ASN A 59 -4.65 -20.56 -10.00
CA ASN A 59 -4.10 -21.90 -9.80
C ASN A 59 -5.11 -22.86 -9.16
N SER A 60 -6.22 -22.33 -8.62
CA SER A 60 -7.39 -23.11 -8.20
C SER A 60 -8.24 -23.52 -9.39
N ARG A 61 -7.62 -24.09 -10.44
CA ARG A 61 -8.40 -24.91 -11.37
C ARG A 61 -8.83 -26.14 -10.58
N PRO A 62 -10.13 -26.41 -10.37
CA PRO A 62 -10.52 -27.71 -9.88
C PRO A 62 -9.99 -28.71 -10.90
N ILE A 63 -9.10 -29.60 -10.46
CA ILE A 63 -8.70 -30.76 -11.25
C ILE A 63 -10.01 -31.51 -11.44
N ARG A 64 -10.62 -31.37 -12.63
CA ARG A 64 -11.68 -32.29 -13.03
C ARG A 64 -10.97 -33.62 -13.15
N GLU A 65 -11.13 -34.46 -12.13
CA GLU A 65 -10.87 -35.89 -12.23
C GLU A 65 -11.74 -36.39 -13.39
N SER A 66 -11.19 -36.35 -14.60
CA SER A 66 -11.77 -37.02 -15.73
C SER A 66 -11.70 -38.50 -15.41
N GLU A 67 -12.85 -39.02 -14.97
CA GLU A 67 -13.30 -40.40 -15.07
C GLU A 67 -12.29 -41.30 -15.79
N TYR A 68 -11.33 -41.86 -15.03
CA TYR A 68 -10.58 -43.03 -15.48
C TYR A 68 -11.54 -44.22 -15.40
N ARG A 69 -12.20 -44.47 -16.53
CA ARG A 69 -13.03 -45.63 -16.81
C ARG A 69 -12.16 -46.83 -17.19
#